data_AF-A0A3M4L7C7-F1
#
_entry.id   AF-A0A3M4L7C7-F1
#
_cell.length_a   1.000
_cell.length_b   1.000
_cell.length_c   1.000
_cell.angle_alpha   90.00
_cell.angle_beta   90.00
_cell.angle_gamma   90.00
#
_symmetry.space_group_name_H-M   'P 1'
#
loop_
_entity.id
_entity.type
_entity.pdbx_description
1 polymer ?
#
loop_
_entity_poly.entity_id
_entity_poly.type
_entity_poly.pdbx_seq_one_letter_code
_entity_poly.pdbx_strand_id
1 'polypeptide(L)'
;TPFGCKVKTSTKVRHFVPDAVVSSYSNTGENPWMEVSSLSSSTSFAQDGGDGTTNHNNEDSLAKFKNADVIGHPGGATFSQFASASGYACPGAATPYMPYLLSTLDTVAWRHGVPESVYPEALIPGRREVGGLFSGDMWGSVYPRSGFIHQADDYKAAAVIAQRAGDVVTRI
;
A
#
# COMPACT_ATOMS: atom_id res chain seq x y z
N THR A 1 -50.37 4.28 -24.86
CA THR A 1 -50.09 3.55 -23.61
C THR A 1 -49.46 4.52 -22.64
N PRO A 2 -49.90 4.63 -21.37
CA PRO A 2 -49.28 5.57 -20.45
C PRO A 2 -47.91 5.00 -20.08
N PHE A 3 -46.84 5.63 -20.55
CA PHE A 3 -45.47 5.31 -20.15
C PHE A 3 -45.29 5.78 -18.71
N GLY A 4 -45.58 4.90 -17.74
CA GLY A 4 -45.41 5.18 -16.32
C GLY A 4 -43.98 4.90 -15.85
N CYS A 5 -43.34 5.88 -15.22
CA CYS A 5 -42.04 5.70 -14.56
C CYS A 5 -42.18 4.74 -13.37
N LYS A 6 -41.35 3.68 -13.33
CA LYS A 6 -41.27 2.75 -12.20
C LYS A 6 -40.00 3.02 -11.42
N VAL A 7 -40.13 3.62 -10.24
CA VAL A 7 -39.00 3.79 -9.31
C VAL A 7 -38.65 2.42 -8.72
N LYS A 8 -37.41 1.98 -8.90
CA LYS A 8 -36.85 0.78 -8.27
C LYS A 8 -35.91 1.21 -7.15
N THR A 9 -36.16 0.75 -5.95
CA THR A 9 -35.31 0.98 -4.78
C THR A 9 -34.63 -0.32 -4.37
N SER A 10 -33.36 -0.25 -4.00
CA SER A 10 -32.59 -1.36 -3.43
C SER A 10 -31.81 -0.88 -2.21
N THR A 11 -31.59 -1.77 -1.24
CA THR A 11 -30.75 -1.48 -0.07
C THR A 11 -29.30 -1.28 -0.50
N LYS A 12 -28.70 -0.15 -0.11
CA LYS A 12 -27.27 0.08 -0.27
C LYS A 12 -26.55 -0.43 0.97
N VAL A 13 -25.63 -1.37 0.81
CA VAL A 13 -24.81 -1.92 1.89
C VAL A 13 -23.36 -1.52 1.66
N ARG A 14 -22.63 -1.25 2.75
CA ARG A 14 -21.19 -0.99 2.73
C ARG A 14 -20.54 -1.77 3.86
N HIS A 15 -19.55 -2.59 3.51
CA HIS A 15 -18.77 -3.37 4.46
C HIS A 15 -17.29 -3.03 4.32
N PHE A 16 -16.55 -3.17 5.42
CA PHE A 16 -15.10 -3.17 5.41
C PHE A 16 -14.63 -4.62 5.24
N VAL A 17 -14.49 -5.05 3.98
CA VAL A 17 -14.01 -6.39 3.66
C VAL A 17 -12.48 -6.38 3.77
N PRO A 18 -11.87 -7.35 4.49
CA PRO A 18 -10.42 -7.48 4.51
C PRO A 18 -9.96 -8.05 3.16
N ASP A 19 -9.73 -7.16 2.19
CA ASP A 19 -9.36 -7.56 0.83
C ASP A 19 -7.87 -7.90 0.70
N ALA A 20 -6.98 -7.10 1.27
CA ALA A 20 -5.54 -7.27 1.09
C ALA A 20 -4.75 -7.08 2.39
N VAL A 21 -3.64 -7.80 2.48
CA VAL A 21 -2.55 -7.55 3.43
C VAL A 21 -1.51 -6.70 2.73
N VAL A 22 -1.07 -5.62 3.38
CA VAL A 22 0.05 -4.82 2.93
C VAL A 22 1.23 -5.04 3.87
N SER A 23 2.34 -5.54 3.32
CA SER A 23 3.59 -5.71 4.06
C SER A 23 4.55 -4.59 3.67
N SER A 24 5.24 -3.98 4.64
CA SER A 24 6.38 -3.09 4.40
C SER A 24 7.57 -3.57 5.19
N TYR A 25 8.72 -3.69 4.53
CA TYR A 25 9.92 -4.32 5.08
C TYR A 25 11.17 -3.82 4.37
N SER A 26 12.33 -3.91 5.01
CA SER A 26 13.57 -3.34 4.47
C SER A 26 14.27 -4.31 3.50
N ASN A 27 14.52 -5.55 3.94
CA ASN A 27 15.32 -6.51 3.17
C ASN A 27 14.44 -7.36 2.25
N THR A 28 14.85 -7.47 1.01
CA THR A 28 14.16 -8.21 -0.04
C THR A 28 14.14 -9.70 0.31
N GLY A 29 12.96 -10.33 0.27
CA GLY A 29 12.76 -11.71 0.72
C GLY A 29 12.46 -11.85 2.21
N GLU A 30 12.56 -10.78 3.01
CA GLU A 30 12.20 -10.77 4.43
C GLU A 30 10.80 -10.17 4.67
N ASN A 31 9.83 -10.50 3.82
CA ASN A 31 8.44 -10.13 4.08
C ASN A 31 8.00 -10.76 5.41
N PRO A 32 7.45 -9.98 6.37
CA PRO A 32 7.04 -10.51 7.68
C PRO A 32 5.95 -11.57 7.57
N TRP A 33 5.22 -11.61 6.46
CA TRP A 33 4.31 -12.70 6.14
C TRP A 33 5.08 -13.84 5.46
N MET A 34 5.58 -14.76 6.27
CA MET A 34 6.52 -15.81 5.86
C MET A 34 6.00 -16.70 4.74
N GLU A 35 4.70 -17.02 4.73
CA GLU A 35 4.05 -17.88 3.74
C GLU A 35 4.15 -17.33 2.31
N VAL A 36 4.28 -16.01 2.16
CA VAL A 36 4.36 -15.31 0.87
C VAL A 36 5.72 -14.65 0.62
N SER A 37 6.64 -14.74 1.59
CA SER A 37 7.96 -14.09 1.53
C SER A 37 8.77 -14.44 0.29
N SER A 38 8.66 -15.68 -0.20
CA SER A 38 9.35 -16.16 -1.40
C SER A 38 8.97 -15.39 -2.67
N LEU A 39 7.76 -14.82 -2.74
CA LEU A 39 7.31 -13.97 -3.85
C LEU A 39 8.14 -12.68 -3.99
N SER A 40 8.75 -12.25 -2.89
CA SER A 40 9.48 -11.00 -2.78
C SER A 40 11.00 -11.17 -2.79
N SER A 41 11.50 -12.25 -3.40
CA SER A 41 12.93 -12.55 -3.47
C SER A 41 13.71 -11.49 -4.25
N SER A 42 15.00 -11.37 -3.96
CA SER A 42 15.88 -10.39 -4.62
C SER A 42 16.05 -10.69 -6.11
N THR A 43 16.14 -9.63 -6.91
CA THR A 43 16.37 -9.73 -8.36
C THR A 43 17.57 -8.88 -8.75
N SER A 44 18.09 -9.04 -9.98
CA SER A 44 19.17 -8.20 -10.50
C SER A 44 18.82 -6.71 -10.55
N PHE A 45 17.53 -6.37 -10.52
CA PHE A 45 17.03 -5.00 -10.61
C PHE A 45 16.43 -4.48 -9.30
N ALA A 46 16.22 -5.35 -8.31
CA ALA A 46 15.70 -5.00 -7.00
C ALA A 46 16.49 -5.74 -5.91
N GLN A 47 17.49 -5.04 -5.37
CA GLN A 47 18.31 -5.48 -4.25
C GLN A 47 17.69 -5.03 -2.92
N ASP A 48 18.34 -5.27 -1.78
CA ASP A 48 17.84 -4.84 -0.47
C ASP A 48 17.50 -3.35 -0.37
N GLY A 49 16.72 -3.03 0.65
CA GLY A 49 16.44 -1.66 1.08
C GLY A 49 17.33 -1.23 2.24
N GLY A 50 16.78 -0.36 3.09
CA GLY A 50 17.43 0.09 4.32
C GLY A 50 17.70 1.58 4.36
N ASP A 51 18.68 1.94 5.18
CA ASP A 51 19.05 3.31 5.49
C ASP A 51 20.09 3.85 4.50
N GLY A 52 19.99 5.15 4.20
CA GLY A 52 20.93 5.86 3.30
C GLY A 52 22.25 6.26 3.95
N THR A 53 22.49 5.87 5.20
CA THR A 53 23.69 6.19 5.98
C THR A 53 24.40 4.92 6.44
N THR A 54 25.60 5.07 6.99
CA THR A 54 26.35 3.94 7.54
C THR A 54 25.86 3.48 8.92
N ASN A 55 24.74 4.04 9.41
CA ASN A 55 24.18 3.80 10.74
C ASN A 55 25.21 4.06 11.86
N HIS A 56 26.01 5.13 11.73
CA HIS A 56 26.88 5.57 12.80
C HIS A 56 26.06 6.25 13.92
N ASN A 57 26.46 6.10 15.18
CA ASN A 57 25.69 6.57 16.35
C ASN A 57 25.42 8.09 16.38
N ASN A 58 26.14 8.88 15.58
CA ASN A 58 25.97 10.34 15.46
C ASN A 58 25.38 10.76 14.10
N GLU A 59 24.81 9.82 13.34
CA GLU A 59 24.18 10.08 12.05
C GLU A 59 22.67 9.82 12.14
N ASP A 60 21.87 10.83 11.77
CA ASP A 60 20.43 10.65 11.57
C ASP A 60 20.17 10.03 10.19
N SER A 61 19.68 8.79 10.16
CA SER A 61 19.18 8.19 8.91
C SER A 61 17.80 8.74 8.57
N LEU A 62 17.79 9.83 7.83
CA LEU A 62 16.54 10.41 7.31
C LEU A 62 16.09 9.68 6.05
N ALA A 63 17.01 9.35 5.15
CA ALA A 63 16.68 8.70 3.88
C ALA A 63 16.53 7.19 4.10
N LYS A 64 15.31 6.69 3.93
CA LYS A 64 14.95 5.28 4.11
C LYS A 64 14.38 4.72 2.83
N PHE A 65 14.73 3.48 2.51
CA PHE A 65 14.10 2.68 1.46
C PHE A 65 13.44 1.44 2.05
N LYS A 66 12.18 1.22 1.70
CA LYS A 66 11.46 -0.02 2.06
C LYS A 66 10.82 -0.65 0.83
N ASN A 67 10.87 -1.97 0.82
CA ASN A 67 10.04 -2.78 -0.05
C ASN A 67 8.62 -2.85 0.51
N ALA A 68 7.66 -3.07 -0.38
CA ALA A 68 6.29 -3.35 -0.01
C ALA A 68 5.61 -4.30 -0.98
N ASP A 69 4.72 -5.12 -0.42
CA ASP A 69 3.90 -6.06 -1.16
C ASP A 69 2.45 -5.90 -0.76
N VAL A 70 1.54 -6.03 -1.74
CA VAL A 70 0.10 -6.06 -1.52
C VAL A 70 -0.41 -7.40 -2.04
N ILE A 71 -0.90 -8.23 -1.13
CA ILE A 71 -1.33 -9.60 -1.43
C ILE A 71 -2.74 -9.82 -0.89
N GLY A 72 -3.59 -10.49 -1.65
CA GLY A 72 -4.97 -10.76 -1.26
C GLY A 72 -5.06 -11.55 0.05
N HIS A 73 -5.86 -11.05 0.98
CA HIS A 73 -5.99 -11.60 2.32
C HIS A 73 -6.81 -12.91 2.29
N PRO A 74 -6.31 -14.04 2.81
CA PRO A 74 -7.02 -15.33 2.76
C PRO A 74 -8.35 -15.31 3.52
N GLY A 75 -8.42 -14.53 4.60
CA GLY A 75 -9.64 -14.28 5.36
C GLY A 75 -10.77 -13.57 4.58
N GLY A 76 -10.53 -12.99 3.40
CA GLY A 76 -11.60 -12.43 2.57
C GLY A 76 -12.56 -13.51 2.06
N ALA A 77 -12.04 -14.71 1.75
CA ALA A 77 -12.86 -15.85 1.33
C ALA A 77 -13.71 -16.40 2.48
N THR A 78 -13.14 -16.53 3.68
CA THR A 78 -13.91 -16.98 4.86
C THR A 78 -14.93 -15.93 5.31
N PHE A 79 -14.57 -14.64 5.27
CA PHE A 79 -15.49 -13.54 5.55
C PHE A 79 -16.67 -13.54 4.58
N SER A 80 -16.42 -13.63 3.28
CA SER A 80 -17.49 -13.65 2.27
C SER A 80 -18.39 -14.89 2.41
N GLN A 81 -17.84 -16.06 2.74
CA GLN A 81 -18.64 -17.26 3.01
C GLN A 81 -19.54 -17.12 4.24
N PHE A 82 -19.04 -16.54 5.33
CA PHE A 82 -19.83 -16.31 6.54
C PHE A 82 -20.85 -15.18 6.34
N ALA A 83 -20.41 -14.04 5.82
CA ALA A 83 -21.24 -12.84 5.70
C ALA A 83 -22.33 -13.01 4.62
N SER A 84 -22.09 -13.80 3.56
CA SER A 84 -23.09 -14.08 2.52
C SER A 84 -24.33 -14.80 3.05
N ALA A 85 -24.25 -15.49 4.20
CA ALA A 85 -25.41 -16.06 4.87
C ALA A 85 -26.49 -15.02 5.24
N SER A 86 -26.10 -13.76 5.43
CA SER A 86 -27.04 -12.65 5.69
C SER A 86 -27.76 -12.14 4.44
N GLY A 87 -27.31 -12.50 3.24
CA GLY A 87 -27.82 -11.96 1.97
C GLY A 87 -27.43 -10.51 1.67
N TYR A 88 -26.73 -9.83 2.59
CA TYR A 88 -26.34 -8.42 2.45
C TYR A 88 -24.82 -8.22 2.29
N ALA A 89 -24.03 -9.28 2.18
CA ALA A 89 -22.59 -9.17 2.02
C ALA A 89 -22.17 -8.82 0.58
N CYS A 90 -21.14 -7.99 0.48
CA CYS A 90 -20.44 -7.73 -0.78
C CYS A 90 -19.30 -8.75 -0.91
N PRO A 91 -19.07 -9.31 -2.10
CA PRO A 91 -17.84 -10.06 -2.34
C PRO A 91 -16.64 -9.14 -2.18
N GLY A 92 -15.53 -9.68 -1.68
CA GLY A 92 -14.25 -8.98 -1.70
C GLY A 92 -13.76 -8.76 -3.12
N ALA A 93 -12.95 -7.72 -3.32
CA ALA A 93 -12.35 -7.41 -4.61
C ALA A 93 -11.08 -8.24 -4.88
N ALA A 94 -10.51 -8.84 -3.83
CA ALA A 94 -9.24 -9.52 -3.89
C ALA A 94 -9.34 -11.05 -3.83
N THR A 95 -8.47 -11.74 -4.56
CA THR A 95 -8.32 -13.19 -4.52
C THR A 95 -7.26 -13.59 -3.49
N PRO A 96 -7.54 -14.58 -2.60
CA PRO A 96 -6.58 -15.06 -1.61
C PRO A 96 -5.20 -15.40 -2.19
N TYR A 97 -4.14 -14.95 -1.52
CA TYR A 97 -2.74 -15.19 -1.89
C TYR A 97 -2.30 -14.66 -3.26
N MET A 98 -3.16 -13.90 -3.95
CA MET A 98 -2.81 -13.27 -5.21
C MET A 98 -2.00 -11.99 -4.97
N PRO A 99 -0.80 -11.85 -5.55
CA PRO A 99 -0.04 -10.61 -5.49
C PRO A 99 -0.67 -9.55 -6.42
N TYR A 100 -0.98 -8.39 -5.86
CA TYR A 100 -1.45 -7.20 -6.59
C TYR A 100 -0.33 -6.18 -6.81
N LEU A 101 0.63 -6.13 -5.89
CA LEU A 101 1.84 -5.34 -6.01
C LEU A 101 2.99 -6.13 -5.38
N LEU A 102 4.10 -6.22 -6.11
CA LEU A 102 5.39 -6.68 -5.59
C LEU A 102 6.43 -5.61 -5.93
N SER A 103 6.91 -4.90 -4.93
CA SER A 103 7.90 -3.83 -5.10
C SER A 103 9.19 -4.27 -5.78
N THR A 104 9.54 -5.55 -5.68
CA THR A 104 10.71 -6.15 -6.31
C THR A 104 10.59 -6.29 -7.82
N LEU A 105 9.36 -6.31 -8.34
CA LEU A 105 9.05 -6.39 -9.77
C LEU A 105 8.73 -5.02 -10.37
N ASP A 106 8.35 -4.04 -9.56
CA ASP A 106 8.09 -2.66 -9.97
C ASP A 106 9.34 -1.77 -9.89
N THR A 107 10.34 -2.08 -10.70
CA THR A 107 11.64 -1.39 -10.63
C THR A 107 11.53 0.10 -10.99
N VAL A 108 10.76 0.45 -12.03
CA VAL A 108 10.71 1.81 -12.54
C VAL A 108 9.97 2.75 -11.58
N ALA A 109 8.76 2.41 -11.14
CA ALA A 109 8.01 3.28 -10.24
C ALA A 109 8.47 3.13 -8.79
N TRP A 110 8.74 1.92 -8.32
CA TRP A 110 9.10 1.71 -6.92
C TRP A 110 10.53 2.11 -6.57
N ARG A 111 11.52 1.76 -7.43
CA ARG A 111 12.95 2.09 -7.17
C ARG A 111 13.34 3.45 -7.68
N HIS A 112 12.81 3.89 -8.83
CA HIS A 112 13.21 5.16 -9.42
C HIS A 112 12.17 6.28 -9.24
N GLY A 113 10.97 5.97 -8.76
CA GLY A 113 9.92 6.98 -8.54
C GLY A 113 9.37 7.55 -9.84
N VAL A 114 9.54 6.88 -10.98
CA VAL A 114 9.09 7.36 -12.30
C VAL A 114 7.88 6.54 -12.76
N PRO A 115 6.79 7.15 -13.27
CA PRO A 115 6.58 8.58 -13.50
C PRO A 115 6.05 9.34 -12.26
N GLU A 116 5.97 8.68 -11.11
CA GLU A 116 5.28 9.22 -9.92
C GLU A 116 5.81 10.59 -9.46
N SER A 117 7.09 10.87 -9.73
CA SER A 117 7.78 12.12 -9.39
C SER A 117 7.30 13.34 -10.17
N VAL A 118 6.63 13.16 -11.31
CA VAL A 118 6.11 14.27 -12.11
C VAL A 118 4.63 14.57 -11.83
N TYR A 119 3.97 13.81 -10.98
CA TYR A 119 2.61 14.13 -10.56
C TYR A 119 2.58 15.43 -9.73
N PRO A 120 1.55 16.27 -9.88
CA PRO A 120 1.40 17.48 -9.08
C PRO A 120 1.45 17.23 -7.58
N GLU A 121 0.95 16.08 -7.13
CA GLU A 121 0.99 15.62 -5.74
C GLU A 121 2.42 15.42 -5.20
N ALA A 122 3.38 15.07 -6.07
CA ALA A 122 4.79 14.94 -5.69
C ALA A 122 5.51 16.30 -5.62
N LEU A 123 5.03 17.29 -6.37
CA LEU A 123 5.70 18.58 -6.56
C LEU A 123 5.14 19.69 -5.67
N ILE A 124 3.92 19.55 -5.18
CA ILE A 124 3.22 20.55 -4.38
C ILE A 124 3.13 20.07 -2.93
N PRO A 125 3.88 20.68 -1.99
CA PRO A 125 3.82 20.31 -0.58
C PRO A 125 2.41 20.41 0.00
N GLY A 126 2.05 19.50 0.91
CA GLY A 126 0.74 19.51 1.57
C GLY A 126 -0.37 18.84 0.76
N ARG A 127 -0.07 18.31 -0.43
CA ARG A 127 -0.98 17.46 -1.20
C ARG A 127 -0.71 16.00 -0.85
N ARG A 128 -1.76 15.26 -0.51
CA ARG A 128 -1.70 13.79 -0.35
C ARG A 128 -0.57 13.38 0.61
N GLU A 129 -0.68 13.90 1.82
CA GLU A 129 0.25 13.69 2.92
C GLU A 129 -0.35 12.71 3.95
N VAL A 130 0.48 11.93 4.62
CA VAL A 130 0.09 11.05 5.73
C VAL A 130 0.36 11.77 7.04
N GLY A 131 -0.71 12.12 7.75
CA GLY A 131 -0.64 12.96 8.94
C GLY A 131 -1.04 14.42 8.65
N GLY A 132 -0.65 15.33 9.53
CA GLY A 132 -1.07 16.74 9.44
C GLY A 132 0.02 17.73 9.86
N LEU A 133 0.28 18.71 8.98
CA LEU A 133 1.24 19.77 9.25
C LEU A 133 0.82 20.64 10.44
N PHE A 134 -0.45 21.07 10.47
CA PHE A 134 -0.98 21.91 11.55
C PHE A 134 -1.20 21.17 12.88
N SER A 135 -1.28 19.83 12.84
CA SER A 135 -1.35 18.99 14.04
C SER A 135 0.04 18.59 14.57
N GLY A 136 1.13 18.97 13.88
CA GLY A 136 2.50 18.62 14.26
C GLY A 136 2.83 17.14 14.14
N ASP A 137 2.00 16.35 13.44
CA ASP A 137 2.18 14.90 13.28
C ASP A 137 2.25 14.54 11.79
N MET A 138 3.31 15.02 11.15
CA MET A 138 3.58 14.77 9.73
C MET A 138 4.46 13.53 9.59
N TRP A 139 3.95 12.48 8.92
CA TRP A 139 4.67 11.22 8.75
C TRP A 139 5.40 11.16 7.41
N GLY A 140 4.79 11.70 6.34
CA GLY A 140 5.43 11.89 5.05
C GLY A 140 4.43 11.91 3.88
N SER A 141 4.94 12.12 2.67
CA SER A 141 4.13 12.24 1.46
C SER A 141 3.72 10.90 0.88
N VAL A 142 2.55 10.82 0.27
CA VAL A 142 2.14 9.65 -0.51
C VAL A 142 2.83 9.65 -1.89
N TYR A 143 3.12 10.81 -2.47
CA TYR A 143 3.78 10.91 -3.76
C TYR A 143 5.25 11.37 -3.63
N PRO A 144 6.17 10.89 -4.48
CA PRO A 144 5.97 9.77 -5.41
C PRO A 144 5.68 8.46 -4.66
N ARG A 145 4.84 7.58 -5.22
CA ARG A 145 4.51 6.27 -4.64
C ARG A 145 5.67 5.28 -4.83
N SER A 146 6.85 5.64 -4.34
CA SER A 146 8.09 4.87 -4.40
C SER A 146 8.47 4.32 -3.02
N GLY A 147 9.48 3.45 -2.99
CA GLY A 147 10.04 2.91 -1.75
C GLY A 147 10.85 3.90 -0.91
N PHE A 148 11.18 5.08 -1.46
CA PHE A 148 12.03 6.08 -0.79
C PHE A 148 11.22 7.09 0.02
N ILE A 149 11.64 7.33 1.27
CA ILE A 149 11.03 8.34 2.13
C ILE A 149 12.08 9.01 3.02
N HIS A 150 11.89 10.31 3.27
CA HIS A 150 12.67 11.05 4.26
C HIS A 150 11.89 11.10 5.59
N GLN A 151 12.27 10.24 6.53
CA GLN A 151 11.65 10.16 7.85
C GLN A 151 12.65 9.55 8.85
N ALA A 152 12.83 10.19 10.01
CA ALA A 152 13.74 9.70 11.04
C ALA A 152 13.22 8.43 11.72
N ASP A 153 11.90 8.36 11.96
CA ASP A 153 11.26 7.21 12.60
C ASP A 153 10.98 6.08 11.60
N ASP A 154 11.52 4.89 11.86
CA ASP A 154 11.38 3.76 10.95
C ASP A 154 9.94 3.20 10.85
N TYR A 155 9.17 3.28 11.93
CA TYR A 155 7.77 2.86 11.93
C TYR A 155 6.89 3.84 11.16
N LYS A 156 7.12 5.15 11.31
CA LYS A 156 6.45 6.15 10.48
C LYS A 156 6.80 5.97 9.01
N ALA A 157 8.07 5.71 8.70
CA ALA A 157 8.50 5.40 7.34
C ALA A 157 7.77 4.17 6.79
N ALA A 158 7.76 3.05 7.52
CA ALA A 158 7.08 1.82 7.12
C ALA A 158 5.57 2.02 6.90
N ALA A 159 4.92 2.78 7.78
CA ALA A 159 3.49 3.07 7.65
C ALA A 159 3.15 3.89 6.40
N VAL A 160 3.96 4.91 6.07
CA VAL A 160 3.75 5.68 4.83
C VAL A 160 4.01 4.81 3.61
N ILE A 161 5.04 3.96 3.62
CA ILE A 161 5.33 3.05 2.51
C ILE A 161 4.20 2.03 2.30
N ALA A 162 3.65 1.46 3.38
CA ALA A 162 2.46 0.62 3.31
C ALA A 162 1.25 1.39 2.73
N GLN A 163 1.04 2.64 3.15
CA GLN A 163 -0.01 3.49 2.60
C GLN A 163 0.17 3.74 1.10
N ARG A 164 1.40 3.96 0.62
CA ARG A 164 1.71 4.12 -0.81
C ARG A 164 1.38 2.86 -1.60
N ALA A 165 1.80 1.70 -1.11
CA ALA A 165 1.51 0.41 -1.75
C ALA A 165 0.00 0.16 -1.85
N GLY A 166 -0.75 0.39 -0.77
CA GLY A 166 -2.21 0.28 -0.78
C GLY A 166 -2.86 1.29 -1.73
N ASP A 167 -2.34 2.51 -1.82
CA ASP A 167 -2.84 3.53 -2.73
C ASP A 167 -2.64 3.17 -4.21
N VAL A 168 -1.51 2.55 -4.58
CA VAL A 168 -1.26 2.04 -5.94
C VAL A 168 -2.32 1.03 -6.35
N VAL A 169 -2.66 0.07 -5.48
CA VAL A 169 -3.60 -1.01 -5.81
C VAL A 169 -5.06 -0.55 -5.77
N THR A 170 -5.39 0.43 -4.93
CA THR A 170 -6.79 0.88 -4.74
C THR A 170 -7.19 2.07 -5.60
N ARG A 171 -6.23 2.82 -6.15
CA ARG A 171 -6.48 3.97 -7.02
C ARG A 171 -5.78 3.78 -8.37
N ILE A 172 -6.51 3.16 -9.30
CA ILE A 172 -6.19 3.03 -10.72
C ILE A 172 -6.98 4.08 -11.51
#